data_AF-A0A4Y2LSP2-F1
#
_entry.id   AF-A0A4Y2LSP2-F1
#
_cell.length_a   1.000
_cell.length_b   1.000
_cell.length_c   1.000
_cell.angle_alpha   90.00
_cell.angle_beta   90.00
_cell.angle_gamma   90.00
#
_symmetry.space_group_name_H-M   'P 1'
#
loop_
_entity.id
_entity.type
_entity.pdbx_description
1 polymer ?
#
loop_
_entity_poly.entity_id
_entity_poly.type
_entity_poly.pdbx_seq_one_letter_code
_entity_poly.pdbx_strand_id
1 'polypeptide(L)'
;MWDLEFLGIIAPSQSLCRKKAYSEHLNDFQEKLTILPCGRYEVGLPWKSDSRNLPDNKELSWERHEKMVRRMKARGFLCEYQVVFDDWERLKIIERVPENELKNEKCHYLPHRPVTKMQSETTKIRPVFDASACEMGKPSLSHCLFKGINLI
;
A
#
# COMPACT_ATOMS: atom_id res chain seq x y z
N MET A 1 1.94 -21.31 32.45
CA MET A 1 1.62 -20.96 31.06
C MET A 1 1.94 -19.48 30.94
N TRP A 2 3.09 -19.14 30.36
CA TRP A 2 3.70 -17.81 30.48
C TRP A 2 3.13 -16.87 29.41
N ASP A 3 2.53 -15.77 29.85
CA ASP A 3 2.19 -14.60 29.02
C ASP A 3 3.49 -13.90 28.62
N LEU A 4 3.78 -13.87 27.32
CA LEU A 4 4.97 -13.23 26.78
C LEU A 4 4.70 -11.73 26.56
N GLU A 5 5.46 -10.97 27.33
CA GLU A 5 5.41 -9.53 27.51
C GLU A 5 5.56 -8.75 26.20
N PHE A 6 4.61 -7.86 25.92
CA PHE A 6 4.85 -6.68 25.10
C PHE A 6 5.70 -5.73 25.94
N LEU A 7 6.99 -5.56 25.60
CA LEU A 7 7.90 -4.58 26.22
C LEU A 7 7.47 -3.15 25.89
N GLY A 8 6.46 -2.69 26.61
CA GLY A 8 5.94 -1.34 26.63
C GLY A 8 4.70 -1.36 27.50
N ILE A 9 4.77 -0.72 28.67
CA ILE A 9 3.65 -0.66 29.62
C ILE A 9 2.49 0.08 28.93
N ILE A 10 1.57 -0.68 28.34
CA ILE A 10 0.30 -0.18 27.84
C ILE A 10 -0.67 -0.27 29.01
N ALA A 11 -1.25 0.87 29.41
CA ALA A 11 -2.23 0.88 30.49
C ALA A 11 -3.34 -0.16 30.22
N PRO A 12 -3.86 -0.87 31.24
CA PRO A 12 -4.90 -1.90 31.05
C PRO A 12 -6.10 -1.40 30.23
N SER A 13 -6.46 -0.12 30.38
CA SER A 13 -7.49 0.57 29.60
C SER A 13 -7.15 0.71 28.11
N GLN A 14 -5.89 1.02 27.77
CA GLN A 14 -5.41 1.06 26.38
C GLN A 14 -5.33 -0.35 25.76
N SER A 15 -4.98 -1.37 26.56
CA SER A 15 -4.96 -2.77 26.12
C SER A 15 -6.38 -3.27 25.79
N LEU A 16 -7.36 -2.99 26.65
CA LEU A 16 -8.76 -3.30 26.41
C LEU A 16 -9.34 -2.54 25.21
N CYS A 17 -9.05 -1.24 25.09
CA CYS A 17 -9.48 -0.43 23.95
C CYS A 17 -8.90 -0.94 22.62
N ARG A 18 -7.61 -1.32 22.60
CA ARG A 18 -6.96 -1.91 21.43
C ARG A 18 -7.57 -3.27 21.05
N LYS A 19 -7.91 -4.11 22.04
CA LYS A 19 -8.61 -5.39 21.81
C LYS A 19 -10.02 -5.19 21.23
N LYS A 20 -10.77 -4.21 21.75
CA LYS A 20 -12.13 -3.88 21.25
C LYS A 20 -12.11 -3.34 19.83
N ALA A 21 -11.25 -2.33 19.56
CA ALA A 21 -11.06 -1.81 18.21
C ALA A 21 -10.67 -2.94 17.25
N TYR A 22 -9.74 -3.83 17.65
CA TYR A 22 -9.36 -4.98 16.84
C TYR A 22 -10.55 -5.91 16.48
N SER A 23 -11.40 -6.26 17.44
CA SER A 23 -12.59 -7.08 17.16
C SER A 23 -13.55 -6.39 16.20
N GLU A 24 -13.72 -5.07 16.30
CA GLU A 24 -14.57 -4.29 15.40
C GLU A 24 -14.00 -4.29 13.97
N HIS A 25 -12.67 -4.20 13.80
CA HIS A 25 -12.04 -4.24 12.47
C HIS A 25 -12.03 -5.62 11.83
N LEU A 26 -11.92 -6.70 12.61
CA LEU A 26 -12.08 -8.04 12.08
C LEU A 26 -13.50 -8.26 11.53
N ASN A 27 -14.51 -7.76 12.25
CA ASN A 27 -15.89 -7.82 11.78
C ASN A 27 -16.06 -6.99 10.50
N ASP A 28 -15.55 -5.76 10.46
CA ASP A 28 -15.58 -4.91 9.26
C ASP A 28 -14.87 -5.57 8.06
N PHE A 29 -13.73 -6.23 8.30
CA PHE A 29 -13.02 -7.00 7.27
C PHE A 29 -13.87 -8.16 6.75
N GLN A 30 -14.50 -8.94 7.64
CA GLN A 30 -15.35 -10.06 7.26
C GLN A 30 -16.60 -9.60 6.50
N GLU A 31 -17.22 -8.50 6.93
CA GLU A 31 -18.39 -7.92 6.28
C GLU A 31 -18.08 -7.38 4.89
N LYS A 32 -16.89 -6.79 4.70
CA LYS A 32 -16.46 -6.21 3.41
C LYS A 32 -15.79 -7.22 2.48
N LEU A 33 -15.52 -8.44 2.94
CA LEU A 33 -14.90 -9.47 2.14
C LEU A 33 -15.92 -10.06 1.16
N THR A 34 -15.68 -9.85 -0.13
CA THR A 34 -16.49 -10.42 -1.20
C THR A 34 -15.67 -11.45 -1.97
N ILE A 35 -16.28 -12.60 -2.28
CA ILE A 35 -15.69 -13.59 -3.18
C ILE A 35 -16.28 -13.36 -4.56
N LEU A 36 -15.45 -12.90 -5.49
CA LEU A 36 -15.85 -12.67 -6.87
C LEU A 36 -16.15 -14.00 -7.57
N PRO A 37 -17.00 -14.02 -8.63
CA PRO A 37 -17.31 -15.25 -9.39
C PRO A 37 -16.08 -15.98 -9.95
N CYS A 38 -14.96 -15.27 -10.13
CA CYS A 38 -13.68 -15.82 -10.56
C CYS A 38 -12.85 -16.46 -9.43
N GLY A 39 -13.38 -16.53 -8.21
CA GLY A 39 -12.71 -17.09 -7.03
C GLY A 39 -11.69 -16.16 -6.35
N ARG A 40 -11.59 -14.90 -6.79
CA ARG A 40 -10.73 -13.88 -6.15
C ARG A 40 -11.46 -13.24 -4.96
N TYR A 41 -10.69 -12.91 -3.93
CA TYR A 41 -11.17 -12.13 -2.80
C TYR A 41 -11.02 -10.64 -3.11
N GLU A 42 -12.09 -9.89 -2.87
CA GLU A 42 -12.11 -8.44 -2.88
C GLU A 42 -12.42 -7.96 -1.47
N VAL A 43 -11.67 -6.97 -0.99
CA VAL A 43 -11.89 -6.39 0.34
C VAL A 43 -11.50 -4.92 0.33
N GLY A 44 -12.28 -4.11 1.04
CA GLY A 44 -11.95 -2.70 1.26
C GLY A 44 -10.70 -2.53 2.10
N LEU A 45 -9.96 -1.45 1.86
CA LEU A 45 -8.83 -1.08 2.72
C LEU A 45 -9.28 -0.83 4.17
N PRO A 46 -8.51 -1.27 5.18
CA PRO A 46 -8.92 -1.16 6.59
C PRO A 46 -8.60 0.23 7.14
N TRP A 47 -9.49 1.19 6.90
CA TRP A 47 -9.32 2.59 7.29
C TRP A 47 -9.47 2.84 8.80
N LYS A 48 -8.49 3.51 9.44
CA LYS A 48 -8.54 3.99 10.84
C LYS A 48 -9.47 5.17 11.05
N SER A 49 -9.54 6.02 10.05
CA SER A 49 -10.32 7.24 10.02
C SER A 49 -10.80 7.44 8.59
N ASP A 50 -11.71 8.38 8.39
CA ASP A 50 -12.29 8.63 7.08
C ASP A 50 -11.23 8.83 5.99
N SER A 51 -11.35 8.08 4.89
CA SER A 51 -10.47 8.16 3.72
C SER A 51 -10.44 9.56 3.11
N ARG A 52 -11.43 10.43 3.38
CA ARG A 52 -11.45 11.86 3.03
C ARG A 52 -10.21 12.63 3.50
N ASN A 53 -9.54 12.18 4.55
CA ASN A 53 -8.41 12.89 5.13
C ASN A 53 -7.07 12.57 4.43
N LEU A 54 -7.02 11.57 3.56
CA LEU A 54 -5.82 11.20 2.82
C LEU A 54 -5.69 12.13 1.60
N PRO A 55 -4.61 12.94 1.49
CA PRO A 55 -4.36 13.76 0.30
C PRO A 55 -4.02 12.88 -0.91
N ASP A 56 -4.09 13.44 -2.13
CA ASP A 56 -3.78 12.65 -3.33
C ASP A 56 -2.29 12.30 -3.48
N ASN A 57 -1.37 13.11 -2.94
CA ASN A 57 0.08 12.90 -3.05
C ASN A 57 0.61 12.86 -4.51
N LYS A 58 -0.11 13.48 -5.45
CA LYS A 58 0.20 13.44 -6.89
C LYS A 58 1.50 14.14 -7.24
N GLU A 59 1.68 15.38 -6.78
CA GLU A 59 2.85 16.21 -7.09
C GLU A 59 4.13 15.56 -6.53
N LEU A 60 4.11 15.16 -5.25
CA LEU A 60 5.22 14.44 -4.62
C LEU A 60 5.58 13.16 -5.37
N SER A 61 4.58 12.38 -5.76
CA SER A 61 4.78 11.13 -6.50
C SER A 61 5.38 11.36 -7.88
N TRP A 62 4.89 12.39 -8.58
CA TRP A 62 5.36 12.76 -9.91
C TRP A 62 6.81 13.25 -9.90
N GLU A 63 7.19 14.14 -8.98
CA GLU A 63 8.58 14.59 -8.86
C GLU A 63 9.55 13.44 -8.60
N ARG A 64 9.17 12.51 -7.71
CA ARG A 64 9.97 11.31 -7.41
C ARG A 64 10.08 10.41 -8.64
N HIS A 65 8.99 10.25 -9.38
CA HIS A 65 8.95 9.49 -10.63
C HIS A 65 9.90 10.10 -11.67
N GLU A 66 9.84 11.40 -11.92
CA GLU A 66 10.75 12.07 -12.87
C GLU A 66 12.23 11.87 -12.52
N LYS A 67 12.58 12.09 -11.24
CA LYS A 67 13.95 11.89 -10.74
C LYS A 67 14.40 10.44 -10.93
N MET A 68 13.52 9.48 -10.65
CA MET A 68 13.77 8.05 -10.85
C MET A 68 14.00 7.74 -12.33
N VAL A 69 13.11 8.18 -13.23
CA VAL A 69 13.21 7.93 -14.67
C VAL A 69 14.50 8.48 -15.24
N ARG A 70 14.87 9.73 -14.91
CA ARG A 70 16.15 10.32 -15.36
C ARG A 70 17.35 9.47 -14.94
N ARG A 71 17.37 9.01 -13.69
CA ARG A 71 18.43 8.12 -13.16
C ARG A 71 18.47 6.77 -13.87
N MET A 72 17.32 6.17 -14.16
CA MET A 72 17.22 4.88 -14.85
C MET A 72 17.70 4.97 -16.30
N LYS A 73 17.28 6.02 -17.02
CA LYS A 73 17.73 6.27 -18.40
C LYS A 73 19.25 6.38 -18.45
N ALA A 74 19.84 7.16 -17.54
CA ALA A 74 21.30 7.32 -17.45
C ALA A 74 22.04 6.01 -17.14
N ARG A 75 21.38 5.04 -16.49
CA ARG A 75 21.95 3.73 -16.15
C ARG A 75 21.55 2.61 -17.11
N GLY A 76 20.73 2.91 -18.12
CA GLY A 76 20.38 1.98 -19.19
C GLY A 76 19.38 0.87 -18.85
N PHE A 77 18.61 0.96 -17.75
CA PHE A 77 17.69 -0.11 -17.35
C PHE A 77 16.19 0.28 -17.29
N LEU A 78 15.81 1.41 -17.90
CA LEU A 78 14.40 1.87 -17.88
C LEU A 78 13.47 0.88 -18.59
N CYS A 79 13.91 0.30 -19.71
CA CYS A 79 13.09 -0.63 -20.49
C CYS A 79 12.79 -1.91 -19.70
N GLU A 80 13.79 -2.49 -19.03
CA GLU A 80 13.62 -3.66 -18.18
C GLU A 80 12.69 -3.38 -16.99
N TYR A 81 12.67 -2.14 -16.50
CA TYR A 81 11.72 -1.74 -15.47
C TYR A 81 10.28 -1.64 -16.00
N GLN A 82 10.10 -1.11 -17.21
CA GLN A 82 8.78 -1.02 -17.87
C GLN A 82 8.18 -2.41 -18.12
N VAL A 83 8.99 -3.38 -18.55
CA VAL A 83 8.55 -4.78 -18.76
C VAL A 83 7.87 -5.36 -17.53
N VAL A 84 8.29 -4.97 -16.31
CA VAL A 84 7.64 -5.44 -15.08
C VAL A 84 6.18 -4.96 -14.97
N PHE A 85 5.90 -3.71 -15.36
CA PHE A 85 4.53 -3.19 -15.36
C PHE A 85 3.69 -3.81 -16.48
N ASP A 86 4.28 -4.01 -17.66
CA ASP A 86 3.62 -4.67 -18.79
C ASP A 86 3.22 -6.12 -18.42
N ASP A 87 4.10 -6.83 -17.71
CA ASP A 87 3.83 -8.16 -17.17
C ASP A 87 2.71 -8.13 -16.11
N TRP A 88 2.72 -7.16 -15.20
CA TRP A 88 1.68 -7.01 -14.18
C TRP A 88 0.31 -6.67 -14.79
N GLU A 89 0.27 -5.85 -15.84
CA GLU A 89 -0.97 -5.54 -16.57
C GLU A 89 -1.48 -6.78 -17.31
N ARG A 90 -0.59 -7.53 -17.98
CA ARG A 90 -0.94 -8.79 -18.65
C ARG A 90 -1.48 -9.83 -17.67
N LEU A 91 -0.88 -9.93 -16.47
CA LEU A 91 -1.29 -10.85 -15.41
C LEU A 91 -2.52 -10.36 -14.61
N LYS A 92 -3.07 -9.18 -14.95
CA LYS A 92 -4.20 -8.57 -14.22
C LYS A 92 -3.91 -8.41 -12.72
N ILE A 93 -2.68 -8.01 -12.41
CA ILE A 93 -2.21 -7.57 -11.09
C ILE A 93 -2.46 -6.06 -10.95
N ILE A 94 -2.23 -5.31 -12.03
CA ILE A 94 -2.56 -3.89 -12.15
C ILE A 94 -3.47 -3.66 -13.35
N GLU A 95 -4.12 -2.52 -13.38
CA GLU A 95 -4.94 -2.07 -14.49
C GLU A 95 -4.78 -0.58 -14.73
N ARG A 96 -5.11 -0.15 -15.95
CA ARG A 96 -5.10 1.26 -16.31
C ARG A 96 -6.38 1.92 -15.78
N VAL A 97 -6.21 2.97 -14.99
CA VAL A 97 -7.33 3.76 -14.46
C VAL A 97 -8.11 4.41 -15.61
N PRO A 98 -9.44 4.20 -15.71
CA PRO A 98 -10.30 4.84 -16.71
C PRO A 98 -10.29 6.38 -16.61
N GLU A 99 -10.37 7.08 -17.75
CA GLU A 99 -10.28 8.55 -17.80
C GLU A 99 -11.40 9.29 -17.05
N ASN A 100 -12.58 8.67 -16.96
CA ASN A 100 -13.72 9.17 -16.20
C ASN A 100 -13.48 9.12 -14.69
N GLU A 101 -12.73 8.13 -14.20
CA GLU A 101 -12.39 7.99 -12.78
C GLU A 101 -11.28 8.95 -12.37
N LEU A 102 -10.36 9.28 -13.28
CA LEU A 102 -9.31 10.29 -13.05
C LEU A 102 -9.87 11.68 -12.69
N LYS A 103 -11.11 11.99 -13.08
CA LYS A 103 -11.75 13.29 -12.86
C LYS A 103 -12.67 13.33 -11.64
N ASN A 104 -13.14 12.17 -11.18
CA ASN A 104 -14.29 12.11 -10.27
C ASN A 104 -13.96 11.67 -8.83
N GLU A 105 -12.76 11.16 -8.53
CA GLU A 105 -12.58 10.46 -7.25
C GLU A 105 -11.29 10.74 -6.47
N LYS A 106 -11.40 10.48 -5.16
CA LYS A 106 -10.32 10.48 -4.17
C LYS A 106 -9.25 9.44 -4.55
N CYS A 107 -8.33 9.85 -5.41
CA CYS A 107 -7.16 9.05 -5.77
C CYS A 107 -6.01 9.33 -4.80
N HIS A 108 -5.19 8.32 -4.51
CA HIS A 108 -3.92 8.49 -3.81
C HIS A 108 -2.80 7.88 -4.65
N TYR A 109 -1.80 8.68 -4.96
CA TYR A 109 -0.65 8.31 -5.77
C TYR A 109 0.47 7.81 -4.85
N LEU A 110 0.98 6.60 -5.17
CA LEU A 110 2.07 5.98 -4.47
C LEU A 110 3.37 6.16 -5.26
N PRO A 111 4.38 6.86 -4.72
CA PRO A 111 5.68 6.88 -5.34
C PRO A 111 6.28 5.47 -5.31
N HIS A 112 6.95 5.09 -6.38
CA HIS A 112 7.62 3.79 -6.49
C HIS A 112 9.08 3.93 -6.89
N ARG A 113 9.88 2.92 -6.60
CA ARG A 113 11.28 2.82 -7.01
C ARG A 113 11.67 1.39 -7.35
N PRO A 114 12.67 1.19 -8.22
CA PRO A 114 13.20 -0.13 -8.50
C PRO A 114 14.06 -0.60 -7.33
N VAL A 115 13.97 -1.88 -7.01
CA VAL A 115 14.96 -2.59 -6.21
C VAL A 115 15.52 -3.73 -7.05
N THR A 116 16.82 -3.71 -7.29
CA THR A 116 17.53 -4.77 -8.01
C THR A 116 17.96 -5.85 -7.02
N LYS A 117 17.56 -7.10 -7.28
CA LYS A 117 18.07 -8.27 -6.55
C LYS A 117 18.83 -9.14 -7.54
N MET A 118 20.15 -8.94 -7.61
CA MET A 118 21.01 -9.64 -8.58
C MET A 118 20.96 -11.17 -8.45
N GLN A 119 20.63 -11.68 -7.27
CA GLN A 119 20.53 -13.11 -6.96
C GLN A 119 19.12 -13.69 -7.17
N SER A 120 18.18 -12.92 -7.73
CA SER A 120 16.81 -13.39 -7.94
C SER A 120 16.70 -14.15 -9.26
N GLU A 121 16.21 -15.39 -9.21
CA GLU A 121 16.04 -16.24 -10.42
C GLU A 121 14.89 -15.77 -11.32
N THR A 122 13.81 -15.25 -10.73
CA THR A 122 12.58 -14.92 -11.46
C THR A 122 12.45 -13.45 -11.86
N THR A 123 12.76 -12.50 -10.96
CA THR A 123 12.62 -11.07 -11.25
C THR A 123 13.80 -10.27 -10.71
N LYS A 124 14.69 -9.85 -11.61
CA LYS A 124 15.90 -9.07 -11.26
C LYS A 124 15.58 -7.66 -10.76
N ILE A 125 14.46 -7.08 -11.16
CA ILE A 125 14.01 -5.73 -10.78
C ILE A 125 12.60 -5.80 -10.20
N ARG A 126 12.38 -5.24 -9.01
CA ARG A 126 11.05 -5.16 -8.40
C ARG A 126 10.65 -3.72 -8.09
N PRO A 127 9.47 -3.25 -8.54
CA PRO A 127 8.86 -2.02 -8.05
C PRO A 127 8.56 -2.14 -6.55
N VAL A 128 8.99 -1.15 -5.78
CA VAL A 128 8.63 -0.98 -4.37
C VAL A 128 7.86 0.33 -4.24
N PHE A 129 6.62 0.25 -3.76
CA PHE A 129 5.77 1.40 -3.49
C PHE A 129 5.97 1.91 -2.06
N ASP A 130 6.07 3.22 -1.92
CA ASP A 130 6.24 3.90 -0.64
C ASP A 130 4.89 4.43 -0.14
N ALA A 131 4.14 3.58 0.55
CA ALA A 131 2.89 3.93 1.21
C ALA A 131 3.07 4.79 2.47
N SER A 132 4.32 5.15 2.82
CA SER A 132 4.66 6.05 3.91
C SER A 132 4.92 7.48 3.43
N ALA A 133 5.02 7.69 2.12
CA ALA A 133 5.18 9.00 1.53
C ALA A 133 3.98 9.90 1.86
N CYS A 134 4.29 11.09 2.37
CA CYS A 134 3.32 12.14 2.62
C CYS A 134 4.00 13.50 2.53
N GLU A 135 3.17 14.51 2.32
CA GLU A 135 3.57 15.91 2.49
C GLU A 135 3.70 16.26 3.98
N MET A 136 4.45 17.33 4.27
CA MET A 136 4.66 17.80 5.64
C MET A 136 3.32 18.13 6.31
N GLY A 137 3.08 17.53 7.47
CA GLY A 137 1.85 17.75 8.25
C GLY A 137 0.60 17.06 7.69
N LYS A 138 0.72 16.22 6.67
CA LYS A 138 -0.38 15.41 6.12
C LYS A 138 -0.20 13.93 6.46
N PRO A 139 -1.29 13.16 6.62
CA PRO A 139 -1.18 11.73 6.88
C PRO A 139 -0.74 10.97 5.61
N SER A 140 0.03 9.89 5.79
CA SER A 140 0.33 8.93 4.73
C SER A 140 -0.73 7.81 4.66
N LEU A 141 -0.75 7.05 3.57
CA LEU A 141 -1.63 5.89 3.46
C LEU A 141 -1.43 4.92 4.63
N SER A 142 -0.18 4.61 4.97
CA SER A 142 0.15 3.74 6.12
C SER A 142 -0.34 4.31 7.46
N HIS A 143 -0.37 5.63 7.61
CA HIS A 143 -0.92 6.27 8.80
C HIS A 143 -2.44 6.08 8.90
N CYS A 144 -3.15 6.20 7.76
CA CYS A 144 -4.59 6.06 7.64
C CYS A 144 -5.11 4.63 7.73
N LEU A 145 -4.27 3.61 7.52
CA LEU A 145 -4.69 2.20 7.55
C LEU A 145 -4.40 1.52 8.89
N PHE A 146 -5.26 0.61 9.32
CA PHE A 146 -5.01 -0.26 10.46
C PHE A 146 -3.78 -1.13 10.21
N LYS A 147 -2.94 -1.21 11.24
CA LYS A 147 -1.84 -2.15 11.22
C LYS A 147 -2.42 -3.52 11.57
N GLY A 148 -2.24 -4.49 10.67
CA GLY A 148 -2.61 -5.87 10.94
C GLY A 148 -1.91 -6.42 12.18
N ILE A 149 -2.48 -7.49 12.72
CA ILE A 149 -1.84 -8.23 13.81
C ILE A 149 -0.51 -8.81 13.35
N ASN A 150 0.47 -8.79 14.25
CA ASN A 150 1.68 -9.54 14.04
C ASN A 150 1.36 -11.01 14.33
N LEU A 151 1.42 -11.86 13.30
CA LEU A 151 1.13 -13.29 13.38
C LEU A 151 2.38 -14.14 13.67
N ILE A 152 3.48 -13.50 14.07
CA ILE A 152 4.78 -14.12 14.34
C ILE A 152 4.91 -14.40 15.82
#